data_AF-A0A952XJT6-F1
#
_entry.id   AF-A0A952XJT6-F1
#
_cell.length_a   1.000
_cell.length_b   1.000
_cell.length_c   1.000
_cell.angle_alpha   90.00
_cell.angle_beta   90.00
_cell.angle_gamma   90.00
#
_symmetry.space_group_name_H-M   'P 1'
#
loop_
_entity.id
_entity.type
_entity.pdbx_description
1 polymer ?
#
loop_
_entity_poly.entity_id
_entity_poly.type
_entity_poly.pdbx_seq_one_letter_code
_entity_poly.pdbx_strand_id
1 'polypeptide(L)'
;MSKAKAQFIDPREHGARFLDLRQPVFDSDAVARADQTLSAMSASFQQWLDADILRLQNARQAAEEAAWSNPALNELWGVAHELKGMGGSYGYPLVTEIAASLCRLIETDSGKRAAQQAPGLVAAHVDALRAIARDKIQTGEHPIGRALSQTLAAQVERLGVAPR
;
A
#
# COMPACT_ATOMS: atom_id res chain seq x y z
N MET A 1 54.82 -15.59 -7.41
CA MET A 1 53.37 -15.65 -7.69
C MET A 1 52.82 -14.24 -7.58
N SER A 2 52.41 -13.61 -8.70
CA SER A 2 51.92 -12.23 -8.71
C SER A 2 50.43 -12.20 -8.39
N LYS A 3 50.01 -11.47 -7.36
CA LYS A 3 48.60 -11.31 -6.97
C LYS A 3 47.89 -10.46 -8.03
N ALA A 4 46.75 -10.95 -8.53
CA ALA A 4 45.86 -10.19 -9.40
C ALA A 4 45.37 -8.92 -8.68
N LYS A 5 45.56 -7.75 -9.28
CA LYS A 5 45.03 -6.49 -8.78
C LYS A 5 43.52 -6.45 -9.03
N ALA A 6 42.73 -6.37 -7.96
CA ALA A 6 41.31 -6.07 -8.08
C ALA A 6 41.15 -4.65 -8.66
N GLN A 7 40.36 -4.51 -9.72
CA GLN A 7 39.95 -3.22 -10.27
C GLN A 7 38.52 -2.93 -9.87
N PHE A 8 38.28 -1.68 -9.45
CA PHE A 8 36.95 -1.14 -9.23
C PHE A 8 36.33 -0.78 -10.59
N ILE A 9 35.17 -1.34 -10.89
CA ILE A 9 34.39 -1.02 -12.10
C ILE A 9 33.26 -0.08 -11.65
N ASP A 10 33.22 1.14 -12.19
CA ASP A 10 32.06 2.04 -12.02
C ASP A 10 30.98 1.69 -13.06
N PRO A 11 29.79 1.24 -12.65
CA PRO A 11 28.69 0.90 -13.56
C PRO A 11 28.18 2.09 -14.39
N ARG A 12 28.40 3.33 -13.94
CA ARG A 12 27.96 4.54 -14.65
C ARG A 12 28.82 4.84 -15.88
N GLU A 13 30.10 4.49 -15.83
CA GLU A 13 31.04 4.69 -16.95
C GLU A 13 30.92 3.60 -18.02
N HIS A 14 30.47 2.40 -17.65
CA HIS A 14 30.43 1.24 -18.55
C HIS A 14 29.08 1.05 -19.25
N GLY A 15 28.09 1.90 -18.94
CA GLY A 15 26.72 1.78 -19.42
C GLY A 15 26.01 0.53 -18.87
N ALA A 16 24.68 0.53 -18.90
CA ALA A 16 23.95 -0.72 -18.69
C ALA A 16 24.37 -1.69 -19.80
N ARG A 17 24.82 -2.90 -19.45
CA ARG A 17 24.96 -3.98 -20.44
C ARG A 17 23.57 -4.27 -21.00
N PHE A 18 23.25 -3.69 -22.14
CA PHE A 18 22.05 -4.04 -22.85
C PHE A 18 22.20 -5.47 -23.36
N LEU A 19 21.32 -6.34 -22.90
CA LEU A 19 21.14 -7.65 -23.51
C LEU A 19 20.48 -7.40 -24.87
N ASP A 20 21.26 -7.50 -25.96
CA ASP A 20 20.71 -7.53 -27.32
C ASP A 20 20.00 -8.87 -27.53
N LEU A 21 18.74 -8.93 -27.09
CA LEU A 21 17.90 -10.12 -27.16
C LEU A 21 17.32 -10.21 -28.57
N ARG A 22 17.93 -11.05 -29.41
CA ARG A 22 17.43 -11.33 -30.76
C ARG A 22 16.05 -11.99 -30.77
N GLN A 23 15.66 -12.63 -29.66
CA GLN A 23 14.35 -13.25 -29.43
C GLN A 23 13.98 -13.19 -27.93
N PRO A 24 12.69 -13.34 -27.56
CA PRO A 24 12.27 -13.36 -26.16
C PRO A 24 12.98 -14.45 -25.35
N VAL A 25 13.38 -14.11 -24.11
CA VAL A 25 14.05 -15.06 -23.19
C VAL A 25 13.09 -16.14 -22.68
N PHE A 26 11.79 -15.85 -22.65
CA PHE A 26 10.74 -16.78 -22.24
C PHE A 26 9.89 -17.14 -23.45
N ASP A 27 9.61 -18.44 -23.59
CA ASP A 27 8.61 -18.91 -24.55
C ASP A 27 7.20 -18.48 -24.11
N SER A 28 6.36 -18.18 -25.08
CA SER A 28 4.94 -17.87 -24.94
C SER A 28 4.18 -18.87 -24.06
N ASP A 29 4.47 -20.17 -24.17
CA ASP A 29 3.84 -21.21 -23.34
C ASP A 29 4.27 -21.12 -21.87
N ALA A 30 5.49 -20.67 -21.59
CA ALA A 30 5.96 -20.42 -20.23
C ALA A 30 5.28 -19.18 -19.63
N VAL A 31 5.11 -18.11 -20.42
CA VAL A 31 4.38 -16.90 -20.02
C VAL A 31 2.91 -17.23 -19.76
N ALA A 32 2.25 -17.97 -20.65
CA ALA A 32 0.84 -18.34 -20.50
C ALA A 32 0.59 -19.18 -19.24
N ARG A 33 1.49 -20.10 -18.89
CA ARG A 33 1.40 -20.87 -17.63
C ARG A 33 1.60 -19.99 -16.39
N ALA A 34 2.48 -18.99 -16.46
CA ALA A 34 2.65 -18.02 -15.39
C ALA A 34 1.38 -17.20 -15.18
N ASP A 35 0.78 -16.67 -16.26
CA ASP A 35 -0.47 -15.91 -16.21
C ASP A 35 -1.64 -16.74 -15.67
N GLN A 36 -1.77 -18.00 -16.08
CA GLN A 36 -2.78 -18.92 -15.54
C GLN A 36 -2.59 -19.15 -14.03
N THR A 37 -1.35 -19.31 -13.57
CA THR A 37 -1.05 -19.49 -12.16
C THR A 37 -1.40 -18.22 -11.35
N LEU A 38 -1.05 -17.04 -11.87
CA LEU A 38 -1.43 -15.76 -11.27
C LEU A 38 -2.96 -15.58 -11.23
N SER A 39 -3.65 -15.95 -12.30
CA SER A 39 -5.11 -15.91 -12.35
C SER A 39 -5.76 -16.87 -11.35
N ALA A 40 -5.19 -18.07 -11.14
CA ALA A 40 -5.66 -18.99 -10.12
C ALA A 40 -5.49 -18.43 -8.70
N MET A 41 -4.39 -17.71 -8.44
CA MET A 41 -4.17 -17.03 -7.15
C MET A 41 -5.14 -15.87 -6.93
N SER A 42 -5.57 -15.17 -7.99
CA SER A 42 -6.51 -14.05 -7.89
C SER A 42 -7.86 -14.41 -7.28
N ALA A 43 -8.27 -15.68 -7.38
CA ALA A 43 -9.48 -16.18 -6.73
C ALA A 43 -9.46 -16.01 -5.20
N SER A 44 -8.26 -15.98 -4.60
CA SER A 44 -8.06 -15.84 -3.16
C SER A 44 -7.83 -14.39 -2.70
N PHE A 45 -7.58 -13.45 -3.63
CA PHE A 45 -7.22 -12.07 -3.28
C PHE A 45 -8.33 -11.36 -2.50
N GLN A 46 -9.60 -11.60 -2.84
CA GLN A 46 -10.72 -11.05 -2.08
C GLN A 46 -10.70 -11.53 -0.62
N GLN A 47 -10.50 -12.82 -0.39
CA GLN A 47 -10.48 -13.39 0.96
C GLN A 47 -9.32 -12.82 1.78
N TRP A 48 -8.15 -12.62 1.16
CA TRP A 48 -7.00 -12.03 1.82
C TRP A 48 -7.22 -10.55 2.14
N LEU A 49 -7.79 -9.79 1.20
CA LEU A 49 -8.20 -8.41 1.44
C LEU A 49 -9.21 -8.33 2.59
N ASP A 50 -10.24 -9.18 2.61
CA ASP A 50 -11.23 -9.19 3.69
C ASP A 50 -10.58 -9.47 5.06
N ALA A 51 -9.59 -10.38 5.10
CA ALA A 51 -8.82 -10.67 6.31
C ALA A 51 -7.90 -9.50 6.73
N ASP A 52 -7.28 -8.79 5.79
CA ASP A 52 -6.50 -7.58 6.05
C ASP A 52 -7.39 -6.43 6.56
N ILE A 53 -8.58 -6.26 5.99
CA ILE A 53 -9.57 -5.27 6.41
C ILE A 53 -10.12 -5.57 7.81
N LEU A 54 -10.35 -6.84 8.14
CA LEU A 54 -10.75 -7.24 9.50
C LEU A 54 -9.64 -6.91 10.51
N ARG A 55 -8.37 -7.19 10.17
CA ARG A 55 -7.22 -6.80 11.00
C ARG A 55 -7.15 -5.28 11.20
N LEU A 56 -7.38 -4.51 10.14
CA LEU A 56 -7.39 -3.05 10.22
C LEU A 56 -8.52 -2.54 11.14
N GLN A 57 -9.71 -3.14 11.04
CA GLN A 57 -10.85 -2.79 11.89
C GLN A 57 -10.57 -3.11 13.36
N ASN A 58 -9.95 -4.26 13.66
CA ASN A 58 -9.57 -4.61 15.03
C ASN A 58 -8.52 -3.65 15.59
N ALA A 59 -7.51 -3.27 14.77
CA ALA A 59 -6.51 -2.28 15.17
C ALA A 59 -7.13 -0.90 15.44
N ARG A 60 -8.13 -0.49 14.63
CA ARG A 60 -8.91 0.73 14.89
C ARG A 60 -9.64 0.65 16.23
N GLN A 61 -10.34 -0.45 16.51
CA GLN A 61 -11.09 -0.62 17.76
C GLN A 61 -10.16 -0.57 18.98
N ALA A 62 -9.01 -1.25 18.91
CA ALA A 62 -7.99 -1.18 19.95
C ALA A 62 -7.43 0.24 20.14
N ALA A 63 -7.26 0.99 19.04
CA ALA A 63 -6.86 2.39 19.11
C ALA A 63 -7.93 3.28 19.75
N GLU A 64 -9.22 3.06 19.46
CA GLU A 64 -10.34 3.75 20.13
C GLU A 64 -10.34 3.49 21.64
N GLU A 65 -10.22 2.23 22.05
CA GLU A 65 -10.16 1.82 23.47
C GLU A 65 -8.95 2.40 24.20
N ALA A 66 -7.82 2.51 23.51
CA ALA A 66 -6.59 3.12 24.02
C ALA A 66 -6.54 4.64 23.83
N ALA A 67 -7.69 5.29 23.59
CA ALA A 67 -7.81 6.74 23.39
C ALA A 67 -6.81 7.32 22.38
N TRP A 68 -6.58 6.59 21.29
CA TRP A 68 -5.66 6.94 20.20
C TRP A 68 -4.22 7.20 20.65
N SER A 69 -3.76 6.47 21.67
CA SER A 69 -2.37 6.54 22.14
C SER A 69 -1.35 6.26 21.03
N ASN A 70 -0.14 6.83 21.14
CA ASN A 70 0.91 6.63 20.14
C ASN A 70 1.23 5.15 19.87
N PRO A 71 1.31 4.25 20.88
CA PRO A 71 1.49 2.82 20.60
C PRO A 71 0.35 2.22 19.78
N ALA A 72 -0.91 2.55 20.10
CA ALA A 72 -2.04 2.02 19.35
C ALA A 72 -2.12 2.57 17.91
N LEU A 73 -1.75 3.84 17.71
CA LEU A 73 -1.61 4.42 16.37
C LEU A 73 -0.47 3.77 15.57
N ASN A 74 0.63 3.35 16.21
CA ASN A 74 1.69 2.59 15.55
C ASN A 74 1.21 1.22 15.08
N GLU A 75 0.44 0.50 15.91
CA GLU A 75 -0.14 -0.80 15.51
C GLU A 75 -1.10 -0.63 14.33
N LEU A 76 -1.97 0.38 14.37
CA LEU A 76 -2.85 0.72 13.25
C LEU A 76 -2.07 1.09 11.98
N TRP A 77 -0.98 1.86 12.12
CA TRP A 77 -0.10 2.21 11.02
C TRP A 77 0.51 0.98 10.37
N GLY A 78 0.95 -0.01 11.16
CA GLY A 78 1.52 -1.26 10.65
C GLY A 78 0.55 -2.00 9.73
N VAL A 79 -0.71 -2.17 10.15
CA VAL A 79 -1.73 -2.84 9.32
C VAL A 79 -2.07 -2.01 8.08
N ALA A 80 -2.18 -0.69 8.21
CA ALA A 80 -2.41 0.20 7.07
C ALA A 80 -1.24 0.16 6.05
N HIS A 81 0.00 0.03 6.53
CA HIS A 81 1.19 -0.05 5.68
C HIS A 81 1.20 -1.32 4.83
N GLU A 82 0.82 -2.46 5.39
CA GLU A 82 0.67 -3.71 4.63
C GLU A 82 -0.41 -3.57 3.55
N LEU A 83 -1.58 -3.02 3.89
CA LEU A 83 -2.66 -2.76 2.93
C LEU A 83 -2.24 -1.80 1.81
N LYS A 84 -1.42 -0.79 2.13
CA LYS A 84 -0.82 0.09 1.12
C LYS A 84 0.01 -0.73 0.12
N GLY A 85 0.83 -1.65 0.59
CA GLY A 85 1.65 -2.52 -0.26
C GLY A 85 0.87 -3.57 -1.04
N MET A 86 -0.24 -4.07 -0.48
CA MET A 86 -0.97 -5.22 -1.04
C MET A 86 -2.22 -4.85 -1.85
N GLY A 87 -2.80 -3.66 -1.68
CA GLY A 87 -4.04 -3.26 -2.36
C GLY A 87 -3.98 -3.43 -3.88
N GLY A 88 -2.94 -2.90 -4.53
CA GLY A 88 -2.71 -3.08 -5.96
C GLY A 88 -2.54 -4.53 -6.38
N SER A 89 -1.80 -5.34 -5.61
CA SER A 89 -1.59 -6.77 -5.85
C SER A 89 -2.91 -7.55 -5.81
N TYR A 90 -3.86 -7.13 -4.97
CA TYR A 90 -5.19 -7.73 -4.89
C TYR A 90 -6.17 -7.23 -5.98
N GLY A 91 -5.76 -6.29 -6.84
CA GLY A 91 -6.64 -5.66 -7.84
C GLY A 91 -7.52 -4.54 -7.27
N TYR A 92 -7.08 -3.88 -6.19
CA TYR A 92 -7.79 -2.80 -5.51
C TYR A 92 -6.91 -1.54 -5.39
N PRO A 93 -6.69 -0.78 -6.47
CA PRO A 93 -5.80 0.38 -6.47
C PRO A 93 -6.21 1.46 -5.44
N LEU A 94 -7.52 1.68 -5.24
CA LEU A 94 -8.02 2.63 -4.26
C LEU A 94 -7.73 2.22 -2.81
N VAL A 95 -7.57 0.92 -2.53
CA VAL A 95 -7.09 0.45 -1.20
C VAL A 95 -5.67 0.95 -0.97
N THR A 96 -4.79 0.83 -1.95
CA THR A 96 -3.40 1.33 -1.85
C THR A 96 -3.38 2.84 -1.60
N GLU A 97 -4.17 3.62 -2.34
CA GLU A 97 -4.20 5.08 -2.21
C GLU A 97 -4.70 5.53 -0.83
N ILE A 98 -5.82 4.97 -0.36
CA ILE A 98 -6.42 5.39 0.91
C ILE A 98 -5.57 4.91 2.08
N ALA A 99 -5.02 3.69 2.02
CA ALA A 99 -4.10 3.20 3.03
C ALA A 99 -2.82 4.06 3.09
N ALA A 100 -2.30 4.51 1.95
CA ALA A 100 -1.17 5.45 1.91
C ALA A 100 -1.52 6.81 2.53
N SER A 101 -2.73 7.32 2.30
CA SER A 101 -3.24 8.53 2.95
C SER A 101 -3.33 8.36 4.47
N LEU A 102 -3.86 7.21 4.94
CA LEU A 102 -3.91 6.88 6.36
C LEU A 102 -2.51 6.80 6.96
N CYS A 103 -1.56 6.12 6.31
CA CYS A 103 -0.17 6.07 6.76
C CYS A 103 0.39 7.48 6.94
N ARG A 104 0.24 8.36 5.94
CA ARG A 104 0.71 9.77 6.03
C ARG A 104 0.13 10.52 7.22
N LEU A 105 -1.13 10.24 7.59
CA LEU A 105 -1.79 10.87 8.74
C LEU A 105 -1.17 10.44 10.08
N ILE A 106 -0.75 9.18 10.22
CA ILE A 106 -0.38 8.60 11.54
C ILE A 106 1.09 8.14 11.65
N GLU A 107 1.92 8.41 10.64
CA GLU A 107 3.34 8.02 10.64
C GLU A 107 4.20 8.90 11.56
N THR A 108 4.04 10.22 11.46
CA THR A 108 4.86 11.20 12.17
C THR A 108 4.28 11.56 13.55
N ASP A 109 5.09 12.11 14.45
CA ASP A 109 4.58 12.58 15.75
C ASP A 109 3.58 13.73 15.62
N SER A 110 3.79 14.64 14.66
CA SER A 110 2.81 15.69 14.33
C SER A 110 1.51 15.10 13.80
N GLY A 111 1.61 14.07 12.94
CA GLY A 111 0.47 13.31 12.45
C GLY A 111 -0.33 12.63 13.56
N LYS A 112 0.36 11.91 14.46
CA LYS A 112 -0.28 11.26 15.61
C LYS A 112 -0.99 12.24 16.53
N ARG A 113 -0.39 13.42 16.79
CA ARG A 113 -1.06 14.50 17.54
C ARG A 113 -2.32 15.00 16.83
N ALA A 114 -2.27 15.20 15.50
CA ALA A 114 -3.43 15.62 14.73
C ALA A 114 -4.53 14.53 14.73
N ALA A 115 -4.14 13.25 14.63
CA ALA A 115 -5.04 12.11 14.74
C ALA A 115 -5.72 12.01 16.11
N GLN A 116 -5.00 12.31 17.20
CA GLN A 116 -5.57 12.38 18.55
C GLN A 116 -6.58 13.53 18.70
N GLN A 117 -6.33 14.67 18.05
CA GLN A 117 -7.23 15.83 18.06
C GLN A 117 -8.48 15.61 17.18
N ALA A 118 -8.34 14.87 16.08
CA ALA A 118 -9.39 14.61 15.11
C ALA A 118 -9.48 13.12 14.74
N PRO A 119 -9.81 12.23 15.70
CA PRO A 119 -9.82 10.78 15.47
C PRO A 119 -10.85 10.35 14.41
N GLY A 120 -11.89 11.16 14.19
CA GLY A 120 -12.86 10.94 13.12
C GLY A 120 -12.23 10.83 11.73
N LEU A 121 -11.10 11.51 11.47
CA LEU A 121 -10.41 11.38 10.19
C LEU A 121 -9.72 10.01 10.04
N VAL A 122 -9.17 9.45 11.12
CA VAL A 122 -8.62 8.09 11.14
C VAL A 122 -9.72 7.06 10.88
N ALA A 123 -10.83 7.17 11.62
CA ALA A 123 -11.99 6.31 11.46
C ALA A 123 -12.55 6.35 10.03
N ALA A 124 -12.64 7.54 9.43
CA ALA A 124 -13.12 7.71 8.05
C ALA A 124 -12.24 6.98 7.01
N HIS A 125 -10.92 6.95 7.18
CA HIS A 125 -10.05 6.16 6.30
C HIS A 125 -10.31 4.66 6.42
N VAL A 126 -10.43 4.16 7.65
CA VAL A 126 -10.71 2.73 7.90
C VAL A 126 -12.08 2.35 7.34
N ASP A 127 -13.10 3.19 7.53
CA ASP A 127 -14.44 2.94 7.00
C ASP A 127 -14.51 3.02 5.47
N ALA A 128 -13.72 3.90 4.86
CA ALA A 128 -13.56 3.95 3.40
C ALA A 128 -12.93 2.66 2.84
N LEU A 129 -11.87 2.15 3.47
CA LEU A 129 -11.22 0.89 3.10
C LEU A 129 -12.18 -0.30 3.23
N ARG A 130 -12.96 -0.34 4.32
CA ARG A 130 -14.01 -1.34 4.53
C ARG A 130 -15.09 -1.27 3.45
N ALA A 131 -15.52 -0.06 3.08
CA ALA A 131 -16.54 0.13 2.04
C ALA A 131 -16.05 -0.34 0.66
N ILE A 132 -14.82 0.01 0.28
CA ILE A 132 -14.22 -0.41 -0.99
C ILE A 132 -14.13 -1.94 -1.10
N ALA A 133 -13.68 -2.61 -0.04
CA ALA A 133 -13.59 -4.07 -0.03
C ALA A 133 -14.98 -4.73 -0.07
N ARG A 134 -15.93 -4.27 0.75
CA ARG A 134 -17.30 -4.77 0.80
C ARG A 134 -18.03 -4.62 -0.54
N ASP A 135 -17.91 -3.45 -1.16
CA ASP A 135 -18.62 -3.09 -2.39
C ASP A 135 -17.84 -3.50 -3.65
N LYS A 136 -16.69 -4.18 -3.48
CA LYS A 136 -15.82 -4.69 -4.55
C LYS A 136 -15.43 -3.63 -5.57
N ILE A 137 -15.01 -2.46 -5.07
CA ILE A 137 -14.56 -1.34 -5.90
C ILE A 137 -13.12 -1.61 -6.39
N GLN A 138 -13.01 -2.33 -7.50
CA GLN A 138 -11.73 -2.82 -8.04
C GLN A 138 -11.03 -1.85 -9.01
N THR A 139 -11.70 -0.78 -9.44
CA THR A 139 -11.12 0.17 -10.41
C THR A 139 -10.78 1.50 -9.74
N GLY A 140 -9.66 2.11 -10.15
CA GLY A 140 -9.28 3.46 -9.73
C GLY A 140 -10.23 4.55 -10.24
N GLU A 141 -11.00 4.24 -11.29
CA GLU A 141 -11.91 5.17 -11.97
C GLU A 141 -13.33 5.14 -11.40
N HIS A 142 -13.60 4.33 -10.36
CA HIS A 142 -14.92 4.33 -9.74
C HIS A 142 -15.22 5.71 -9.15
N PRO A 143 -16.29 6.42 -9.60
CA PRO A 143 -16.48 7.83 -9.33
C PRO A 143 -16.57 8.14 -7.83
N ILE A 144 -17.33 7.32 -7.08
CA ILE A 144 -17.50 7.48 -5.63
C ILE A 144 -16.18 7.17 -4.88
N GLY A 145 -15.54 6.03 -5.16
CA GLY A 145 -14.28 5.64 -4.52
C GLY A 145 -13.16 6.64 -4.78
N ARG A 146 -13.06 7.17 -6.01
CA ARG A 146 -12.09 8.20 -6.38
C ARG A 146 -12.34 9.51 -5.65
N ALA A 147 -13.58 9.99 -5.62
CA ALA A 147 -13.94 11.20 -4.89
C ALA A 147 -13.64 11.05 -3.38
N LEU A 148 -13.91 9.88 -2.81
CA LEU A 148 -13.61 9.56 -1.41
C LEU A 148 -12.11 9.56 -1.13
N SER A 149 -11.31 8.87 -1.96
CA SER A 149 -9.85 8.84 -1.87
C SER A 149 -9.25 10.24 -1.89
N GLN A 150 -9.66 11.06 -2.87
CA GLN A 150 -9.21 12.45 -3.02
C GLN A 150 -9.61 13.34 -1.83
N THR A 151 -10.85 13.18 -1.34
CA THR A 151 -11.33 13.97 -0.20
C THR A 151 -10.53 13.67 1.06
N LEU A 152 -10.30 12.40 1.36
CA LEU A 152 -9.51 11.98 2.51
C LEU A 152 -8.06 12.48 2.41
N ALA A 153 -7.42 12.30 1.25
CA ALA A 153 -6.07 12.78 1.01
C ALA A 153 -5.96 14.31 1.19
N ALA A 154 -6.91 15.07 0.64
CA ALA A 154 -6.93 16.53 0.78
C ALA A 154 -7.10 16.98 2.25
N GLN A 155 -7.87 16.25 3.07
CA GLN A 155 -7.97 16.54 4.50
C GLN A 155 -6.62 16.32 5.20
N VAL A 156 -5.92 15.23 4.90
CA VAL A 156 -4.59 14.95 5.47
C VAL A 156 -3.58 16.03 5.05
N GLU A 157 -3.61 16.46 3.79
CA GLU A 157 -2.73 17.52 3.28
C GLU A 157 -2.93 18.85 4.01
N ARG A 158 -4.17 19.24 4.30
CA ARG A 158 -4.48 20.48 5.05
C ARG A 158 -3.89 20.50 6.45
N LEU A 159 -3.65 19.34 7.06
CA LEU A 159 -3.03 19.23 8.38
C LEU A 159 -1.52 19.52 8.33
N GLY A 160 -0.88 19.43 7.15
CA GLY A 160 0.55 19.68 7.01
C GLY A 160 1.44 18.68 7.77
N VAL A 161 0.94 17.47 8.02
CA VAL A 161 1.59 16.44 8.86
C VAL A 161 2.44 15.43 8.08
N ALA A 162 2.46 15.53 6.76
CA ALA A 162 3.18 14.60 5.90
C ALA A 162 4.69 14.62 6.19
N PRO A 163 5.37 13.45 6.17
CA PRO A 163 6.82 13.40 6.19
C PRO A 163 7.37 14.20 5.01
N ARG A 164 8.36 15.07 5.27
CA ARG A 164 9.08 15.81 4.22
C ARG A 164 10.08 14.91 3.51
#